data_AF-A0A8K0N6I6-F1
#
_entry.id   AF-A0A8K0N6I6-F1
#
_cell.length_a   1.000
_cell.length_b   1.000
_cell.length_c   1.000
_cell.angle_alpha   90.00
_cell.angle_beta   90.00
_cell.angle_gamma   90.00
#
_symmetry.space_group_name_H-M   'P 1'
#
loop_
_entity.id
_entity.type
_entity.pdbx_description
1 polymer ?
#
loop_
_entity_poly.entity_id
_entity_poly.type
_entity_poly.pdbx_seq_one_letter_code
_entity_poly.pdbx_strand_id
1 'polypeptide(L)'
;MVVVPRSRKDLSEIVKELDEYFLKAADAGSRVSVLLEAPNCELPSSKMCSYGKSLNPFLWAWGSNSKTSGFTKGVGDGGGVGIGSMSHSSTVEKLYAWEKKLFLEVKNSQRLKEEHERRVDLLRKQEAKGVDYVKVEKNRKEIDRLESKMLVSSQAIQTTTSEIVRLRESELFPQLLELVIGLMGMWRSMYECHQVQSHIVQQLEYLNNAPSTNPTTDTHQQASLQLEVEVNHWYSAFCSLVKSQREYIYALTGWLRLSLFQCDHNMLGKSQQSSDMIYSLCEEWQLALDRIPDKVASEGIKSFITVIHAIVVQQAEEQKQKRKSELAFKELKKRAEELRSLESKYGPCSVAEGSGEMAWRYPVMEKRAKVEALKTKAEEEKSRYEKSVVVTRAMTLNNLQTGLPNVFQAKTGFASICMQAFESVYNHQRSSDRVIDVKKLLA
;
A
#
# COMPACT_ATOMS: atom_id res chain seq x y z
N MET A 1 5.68 30.18 8.54
CA MET A 1 5.83 29.83 9.97
C MET A 1 4.48 30.02 10.63
N VAL A 2 3.66 28.95 10.69
CA VAL A 2 2.35 29.01 11.33
C VAL A 2 2.57 28.71 12.81
N VAL A 3 2.45 29.73 13.65
CA VAL A 3 2.54 29.59 15.11
C VAL A 3 1.19 29.10 15.59
N VAL A 4 1.10 27.80 15.91
CA VAL A 4 -0.07 27.20 16.55
C VAL A 4 -0.10 27.68 18.02
N PRO A 5 -1.23 28.20 18.53
CA PRO A 5 -1.32 28.66 19.91
C PRO A 5 -1.09 27.49 20.89
N ARG A 6 -0.25 27.69 21.90
CA ARG A 6 -0.01 26.75 23.02
C ARG A 6 -1.18 26.75 24.01
N SER A 7 -2.39 26.42 23.57
CA SER A 7 -3.44 25.99 24.50
C SER A 7 -3.17 24.54 24.91
N ARG A 8 -3.46 24.17 26.16
CA ARG A 8 -3.43 22.75 26.60
C ARG A 8 -4.55 22.01 25.86
N LYS A 9 -4.20 21.36 24.75
CA LYS A 9 -5.12 20.48 24.03
C LYS A 9 -5.26 19.16 24.75
N ASP A 10 -6.46 18.59 24.72
CA ASP A 10 -6.66 17.22 25.15
C ASP A 10 -6.29 16.22 24.03
N LEU A 11 -6.25 14.93 24.36
CA LEU A 11 -5.93 13.89 23.39
C LEU A 11 -6.96 13.83 22.24
N SER A 12 -8.23 14.17 22.52
CA SER A 12 -9.29 14.13 21.51
C SER A 12 -9.11 15.23 20.46
N GLU A 13 -8.75 16.44 20.87
CA GLU A 13 -8.44 17.55 19.98
C GLU A 13 -7.22 17.24 19.10
N ILE A 14 -6.15 16.70 19.70
CA ILE A 14 -4.94 16.30 18.97
C ILE A 14 -5.26 15.23 17.90
N VAL A 15 -6.02 14.20 18.25
CA VAL A 15 -6.41 13.14 17.31
C VAL A 15 -7.30 13.68 16.19
N LYS A 16 -8.19 14.64 16.49
CA LYS A 16 -9.07 15.24 15.49
C LYS A 16 -8.31 16.10 14.48
N GLU A 17 -7.35 16.89 14.94
CA GLU A 17 -6.44 17.62 14.04
C GLU A 17 -5.61 16.65 13.20
N LEU A 18 -5.15 15.55 13.78
CA LEU A 18 -4.38 14.55 13.05
C LEU A 18 -5.20 13.89 11.93
N ASP A 19 -6.47 13.57 12.19
CA ASP A 19 -7.42 12.99 11.24
C ASP A 19 -7.67 13.91 10.04
N GLU A 20 -7.85 15.22 10.27
CA GLU A 20 -8.00 16.20 9.18
C GLU A 20 -6.80 16.18 8.20
N TYR A 21 -5.58 16.00 8.72
CA TYR A 21 -4.40 15.90 7.88
C TYR A 21 -4.21 14.52 7.25
N PHE A 22 -4.75 13.44 7.84
CA PHE A 22 -4.81 12.14 7.16
C PHE A 22 -5.73 12.21 5.92
N LEU A 23 -6.89 12.87 6.05
CA LEU A 23 -7.81 13.06 4.92
C LEU A 23 -7.18 13.93 3.82
N LYS A 24 -6.50 15.03 4.17
CA LYS A 24 -5.76 15.86 3.20
C LYS A 24 -4.63 15.10 2.53
N ALA A 25 -3.88 14.30 3.29
CA ALA A 25 -2.81 13.47 2.75
C ALA A 25 -3.37 12.41 1.78
N ALA A 26 -4.50 11.77 2.11
CA ALA A 26 -5.16 10.83 1.22
C ALA A 26 -5.64 11.49 -0.08
N ASP A 27 -6.24 12.69 0.02
CA ASP A 27 -6.72 13.46 -1.14
C ASP A 27 -5.59 13.88 -2.09
N ALA A 28 -4.37 14.08 -1.59
CA ALA A 28 -3.20 14.37 -2.42
C ALA A 28 -2.92 13.28 -3.48
N GLY A 29 -3.34 12.03 -3.22
CA GLY A 29 -3.22 10.91 -4.15
C GLY A 29 -4.29 10.86 -5.24
N SER A 30 -5.36 11.67 -5.15
CA SER A 30 -6.53 11.60 -6.05
C SER A 30 -6.16 11.73 -7.54
N ARG A 31 -5.34 12.73 -7.88
CA ARG A 31 -4.87 12.95 -9.26
C ARG A 31 -4.06 11.75 -9.78
N VAL A 32 -3.17 11.21 -8.96
CA VAL A 32 -2.33 10.05 -9.32
C VAL A 32 -3.20 8.79 -9.47
N SER A 33 -4.20 8.63 -8.61
CA SER A 33 -5.19 7.54 -8.69
C SER A 33 -5.94 7.54 -10.02
N VAL A 34 -6.33 8.73 -10.52
CA VAL A 34 -6.98 8.87 -11.84
C VAL A 34 -6.01 8.51 -12.98
N LEU A 35 -4.77 9.00 -12.93
CA LEU A 35 -3.76 8.71 -13.96
C LEU A 35 -3.37 7.23 -14.01
N LEU A 36 -3.37 6.54 -12.87
CA LEU A 36 -3.12 5.11 -12.75
C LEU A 36 -4.37 4.25 -12.91
N GLU A 37 -5.55 4.87 -13.09
CA GLU A 37 -6.84 4.17 -13.18
C GLU A 37 -7.09 3.23 -11.98
N ALA A 38 -6.60 3.61 -10.81
CA ALA A 38 -6.77 2.79 -9.62
C ALA A 38 -8.26 2.73 -9.27
N PRO A 39 -8.81 1.56 -8.93
CA PRO A 39 -10.21 1.43 -8.57
C PRO A 39 -10.51 2.39 -7.41
N ASN A 40 -11.51 3.26 -7.60
CA ASN A 40 -11.92 4.23 -6.59
C ASN A 40 -12.23 3.51 -5.28
N CYS A 41 -11.37 3.69 -4.29
CA CYS A 41 -11.67 3.36 -2.91
C CYS A 41 -12.49 4.51 -2.35
N GLU A 42 -13.81 4.48 -2.52
CA GLU A 42 -14.68 5.45 -1.87
C GLU A 42 -14.49 5.31 -0.34
N LEU A 43 -13.90 6.34 0.29
CA LEU A 43 -14.06 6.53 1.73
C LEU A 43 -15.55 6.68 2.02
N PRO A 44 -16.12 5.98 3.03
CA PRO A 44 -17.53 6.07 3.31
C PRO A 44 -17.91 7.53 3.64
N SER A 45 -18.67 8.13 2.72
CA SER A 45 -19.18 9.49 2.82
C SER A 45 -19.96 9.68 4.12
N SER A 46 -19.62 10.74 4.85
CA SER A 46 -20.25 11.13 6.11
C SER A 46 -21.67 11.64 5.88
N LYS A 47 -22.66 10.75 5.74
CA LYS A 47 -24.08 11.12 5.89
C LYS A 47 -24.87 10.04 6.65
N MET A 48 -25.16 10.39 7.91
CA MET A 48 -26.27 9.92 8.74
C MET A 48 -26.33 8.42 9.07
N CYS A 49 -25.71 8.03 10.18
CA CYS A 49 -26.18 6.90 10.99
C CYS A 49 -26.28 7.32 12.46
N SER A 50 -27.51 7.63 12.85
CA SER A 50 -27.95 7.80 14.22
C SER A 50 -27.96 6.43 14.91
N TYR A 51 -27.26 6.33 16.04
CA TYR A 51 -27.22 5.21 17.01
C TYR A 51 -26.58 3.88 16.56
N GLY A 52 -25.51 3.49 17.28
CA GLY A 52 -24.97 2.12 17.27
C GLY A 52 -23.66 1.96 16.49
N LYS A 53 -22.52 2.24 17.15
CA LYS A 53 -21.18 2.03 16.60
C LYS A 53 -20.93 0.53 16.32
N SER A 54 -21.16 0.15 15.07
CA SER A 54 -20.76 -1.12 14.46
C SER A 54 -19.92 -0.76 13.24
N LEU A 55 -18.60 -0.73 13.41
CA LEU A 55 -17.67 -0.75 12.28
C LEU A 55 -17.58 -2.21 11.87
N ASN A 56 -18.44 -2.61 10.93
CA ASN A 56 -18.39 -3.94 10.33
C ASN A 56 -17.48 -3.87 9.10
N PRO A 57 -16.32 -4.58 9.07
CA PRO A 57 -15.30 -4.40 8.05
C PRO A 57 -15.19 -5.63 7.13
N PHE A 58 -15.94 -5.72 6.03
CA PHE A 58 -15.69 -6.70 4.96
C PHE A 58 -16.24 -6.14 3.64
N LEU A 59 -15.47 -5.96 2.57
CA LEU A 59 -14.96 -7.00 1.67
C LEU A 59 -13.68 -6.53 0.95
N TRP A 60 -12.50 -6.93 1.42
CA TRP A 60 -11.24 -6.71 0.70
C TRP A 60 -10.53 -8.05 0.58
N ALA A 61 -11.17 -8.96 -0.16
CA ALA A 61 -10.50 -10.14 -0.69
C ALA A 61 -9.92 -9.75 -2.05
N TRP A 62 -8.60 -9.85 -2.16
CA TRP A 62 -7.91 -9.98 -3.44
C TRP A 62 -8.53 -11.18 -4.18
N GLY A 63 -9.46 -10.89 -5.09
CA GLY A 63 -10.07 -11.86 -5.99
C GLY A 63 -9.68 -11.51 -7.42
N SER A 64 -8.65 -12.17 -7.92
CA SER A 64 -8.28 -12.15 -9.33
C SER A 64 -9.45 -12.70 -10.16
N ASN A 65 -10.29 -11.81 -10.70
CA ASN A 65 -11.28 -12.16 -11.72
C ASN A 65 -11.02 -11.32 -12.97
N SER A 66 -9.97 -11.69 -13.71
CA SER A 66 -9.83 -11.32 -15.11
C SER A 66 -10.86 -12.10 -15.93
N LYS A 67 -12.09 -11.58 -16.03
CA LYS A 67 -12.97 -11.96 -17.13
C LYS A 67 -12.63 -11.09 -18.32
N THR A 68 -11.88 -11.68 -19.25
CA THR A 68 -11.65 -11.17 -20.60
C THR A 68 -12.99 -10.88 -21.27
N SER A 69 -13.33 -9.60 -21.42
CA SER A 69 -14.46 -9.16 -22.22
C SER A 69 -14.06 -9.16 -23.70
N GLY A 70 -14.84 -9.87 -24.50
CA GLY A 70 -14.65 -10.02 -25.93
C GLY A 70 -14.76 -8.70 -26.68
N PHE A 71 -14.03 -8.65 -27.79
CA PHE A 71 -14.15 -7.68 -28.86
C PHE A 71 -15.58 -7.65 -29.41
N THR A 72 -16.35 -6.59 -29.16
CA THR A 72 -17.42 -6.16 -30.08
C THR A 72 -17.60 -4.64 -30.07
N LYS A 73 -17.44 -4.10 -31.26
CA LYS A 73 -17.68 -2.73 -31.74
C LYS A 73 -19.02 -2.15 -31.25
N GLY A 74 -19.01 -0.91 -30.78
CA GLY A 74 -20.21 -0.12 -30.49
C GLY A 74 -19.92 1.36 -30.61
N VAL A 75 -20.27 1.94 -31.75
CA VAL A 75 -20.39 3.39 -31.93
C VAL A 75 -21.60 3.83 -31.10
N GLY A 76 -21.39 4.80 -30.20
CA GLY A 76 -22.43 5.41 -29.40
C GLY A 76 -22.03 6.85 -29.10
N ASP A 77 -22.60 7.77 -29.88
CA ASP A 77 -22.57 9.21 -29.69
C ASP A 77 -23.34 9.60 -28.41
N GLY A 78 -22.80 10.56 -27.66
CA GLY A 78 -23.31 10.93 -26.34
C GLY A 78 -22.39 11.93 -25.64
N GLY A 79 -22.53 13.20 -26.04
CA GLY A 79 -21.65 14.31 -25.69
C GLY A 79 -21.40 14.54 -24.19
N GLY A 80 -20.11 14.69 -23.88
CA GLY A 80 -19.56 15.29 -22.68
C GLY A 80 -18.12 15.69 -22.99
N VAL A 81 -17.87 16.99 -23.16
CA VAL A 81 -16.57 17.55 -23.54
C VAL A 81 -15.54 17.26 -22.46
N GLY A 82 -14.71 16.25 -22.71
CA GLY A 82 -13.41 16.03 -22.10
C GLY A 82 -12.48 15.58 -23.20
N ILE A 83 -11.45 16.37 -23.49
CA ILE A 83 -10.40 16.04 -24.47
C ILE A 83 -9.94 14.61 -24.19
N GLY A 84 -10.11 13.73 -25.18
CA GLY A 84 -9.94 12.29 -25.03
C GLY A 84 -8.52 11.90 -24.64
N SER A 85 -8.24 11.86 -23.34
CA SER A 85 -7.09 11.14 -22.83
C SER A 85 -7.45 9.66 -22.86
N MET A 86 -6.88 8.92 -23.82
CA MET A 86 -6.96 7.48 -23.78
C MET A 86 -6.30 6.97 -22.50
N SER A 87 -6.93 5.97 -21.90
CA SER A 87 -6.45 5.38 -20.66
C SER A 87 -5.02 4.85 -20.84
N HIS A 88 -4.19 5.02 -19.80
CA HIS A 88 -2.83 4.53 -19.76
C HIS A 88 -2.78 3.01 -19.95
N SER A 89 -3.71 2.29 -19.32
CA SER A 89 -3.89 0.84 -19.50
C SER A 89 -4.11 0.47 -20.96
N SER A 90 -5.00 1.17 -21.66
CA SER A 90 -5.30 0.93 -23.08
C SER A 90 -4.09 1.17 -23.97
N THR A 91 -3.25 2.16 -23.63
CA THR A 91 -2.03 2.47 -24.37
C THR A 91 -1.01 1.33 -24.25
N VAL A 92 -0.80 0.83 -23.03
CA VAL A 92 0.09 -0.32 -22.77
C VAL A 92 -0.43 -1.60 -23.42
N GLU A 93 -1.75 -1.85 -23.39
CA GLU A 93 -2.38 -2.99 -24.07
C GLU A 93 -2.21 -2.96 -25.59
N LYS A 94 -2.37 -1.78 -26.21
CA LYS A 94 -2.15 -1.58 -27.64
C LYS A 94 -0.69 -1.83 -28.01
N LEU A 95 0.26 -1.26 -27.25
CA LEU A 95 1.68 -1.49 -27.45
C LEU A 95 2.01 -2.99 -27.39
N TYR A 96 1.49 -3.69 -26.39
CA TYR A 96 1.67 -5.14 -26.26
C TYR A 96 1.08 -5.93 -27.44
N ALA A 97 -0.09 -5.55 -27.95
CA ALA A 97 -0.70 -6.18 -29.12
C ALA A 97 0.14 -5.96 -30.39
N TRP A 98 0.66 -4.75 -30.58
CA TRP A 98 1.54 -4.44 -31.71
C TRP A 98 2.89 -5.14 -31.61
N GLU A 99 3.50 -5.22 -30.42
CA GLU A 99 4.73 -6.00 -30.19
C GLU A 99 4.53 -7.50 -30.48
N LYS A 100 3.39 -8.07 -30.08
CA LYS A 100 3.04 -9.45 -30.47
C LYS A 100 2.95 -9.63 -31.97
N LYS A 101 2.33 -8.67 -32.67
CA LYS A 101 2.25 -8.69 -34.13
C LYS A 101 3.63 -8.59 -34.76
N LEU A 102 4.49 -7.68 -34.28
CA LEU A 102 5.86 -7.51 -34.74
C LEU A 102 6.65 -8.81 -34.60
N PHE A 103 6.55 -9.48 -33.44
CA PHE A 103 7.19 -10.76 -33.21
C PHE A 103 6.79 -11.82 -34.24
N LEU A 104 5.49 -11.92 -34.56
CA LEU A 104 5.00 -12.88 -35.56
C LEU A 104 5.47 -12.53 -36.97
N GLU A 105 5.48 -11.25 -37.34
CA GLU A 105 5.95 -10.77 -38.65
C GLU A 105 7.45 -11.01 -38.83
N VAL A 106 8.28 -10.70 -37.82
CA VAL A 106 9.72 -10.97 -37.81
C VAL A 106 9.99 -12.48 -37.92
N LYS A 107 9.25 -13.29 -37.15
CA LYS A 107 9.37 -14.76 -37.21
C LYS A 107 9.02 -15.31 -38.59
N ASN A 108 8.01 -14.75 -39.25
CA ASN A 108 7.65 -15.15 -40.61
C ASN A 108 8.68 -14.70 -41.64
N SER A 109 9.18 -13.47 -41.53
CA SER A 109 10.25 -12.93 -42.39
C SER A 109 11.51 -13.80 -42.33
N GLN A 110 11.90 -14.23 -41.12
CA GLN A 110 13.03 -15.13 -40.93
C GLN A 110 12.83 -16.49 -41.62
N ARG A 111 11.63 -17.08 -41.54
CA ARG A 111 11.31 -18.32 -42.26
C ARG A 111 11.38 -18.16 -43.78
N LEU A 112 10.89 -17.03 -44.30
CA LEU A 112 10.98 -16.72 -45.74
C LEU A 112 12.44 -16.59 -46.18
N LYS A 113 13.26 -15.91 -45.37
CA LYS A 113 14.70 -15.77 -45.61
C LYS A 113 15.41 -17.12 -45.65
N GLU A 114 15.16 -17.99 -44.69
CA GLU A 114 15.75 -19.33 -44.68
C GLU A 114 15.33 -20.17 -45.90
N GLU A 115 14.06 -20.11 -46.32
CA GLU A 115 13.62 -20.82 -47.52
C GLU A 115 14.26 -20.23 -48.79
N HIS A 116 14.37 -18.91 -48.89
CA HIS A 116 15.08 -18.25 -49.99
C HIS A 116 16.54 -18.70 -50.06
N GLU A 117 17.27 -18.70 -48.94
CA GLU A 117 18.65 -19.18 -48.85
C GLU A 117 18.78 -20.64 -49.32
N ARG A 118 17.87 -21.53 -48.87
CA ARG A 118 17.83 -22.94 -49.32
C ARG A 118 17.62 -23.06 -50.83
N ARG A 119 16.77 -22.21 -51.43
CA ARG A 119 16.47 -22.22 -52.87
C ARG A 119 17.63 -21.68 -53.70
N VAL A 120 18.28 -20.63 -53.24
CA VAL A 120 19.50 -20.07 -53.85
C VAL A 120 20.63 -21.11 -53.83
N ASP A 121 20.83 -21.81 -52.71
CA ASP A 121 21.82 -22.89 -52.63
C ASP A 121 21.48 -24.08 -53.53
N LEU A 122 20.20 -24.41 -53.67
CA LEU A 122 19.74 -25.42 -54.62
C LEU A 122 20.04 -24.99 -56.06
N LEU A 123 19.82 -23.72 -56.41
CA LEU A 123 20.10 -23.18 -57.75
C LEU A 123 21.59 -23.34 -58.09
N ARG A 124 22.48 -22.92 -57.19
CA ARG A 124 23.94 -23.09 -57.35
C ARG A 124 24.34 -24.55 -57.61
N LYS A 125 23.72 -25.49 -56.89
CA LYS A 125 23.98 -26.94 -57.07
C LYS A 125 23.44 -27.47 -58.39
N GLN A 126 22.33 -26.95 -58.90
CA GLN A 126 21.75 -27.34 -60.18
C GLN A 126 22.59 -26.83 -61.36
N GLU A 127 23.06 -25.59 -61.29
CA GLU A 127 23.94 -24.99 -62.29
C GLU A 127 25.29 -25.73 -62.37
N ALA A 128 25.90 -26.07 -61.23
CA ALA A 128 27.16 -26.82 -61.20
C ALA A 128 27.06 -28.25 -61.77
N LYS A 129 25.87 -28.87 -61.71
CA LYS A 129 25.64 -30.26 -62.16
C LYS A 129 25.08 -30.36 -63.58
N GLY A 130 24.86 -29.24 -64.28
CA GLY A 130 24.27 -29.23 -65.62
C GLY A 130 22.85 -29.82 -65.66
N VAL A 131 22.02 -29.51 -64.66
CA VAL A 131 20.62 -29.98 -64.59
C VAL A 131 19.77 -29.34 -65.70
N ASP A 132 18.74 -30.05 -66.16
CA ASP A 132 17.77 -29.60 -67.17
C ASP A 132 17.28 -28.15 -66.96
N TYR A 133 17.30 -27.37 -68.04
CA TYR A 133 16.99 -25.94 -68.08
C TYR A 133 15.60 -25.63 -67.49
N VAL A 134 14.60 -26.46 -67.78
CA VAL A 134 13.23 -26.25 -67.27
C VAL A 134 13.17 -26.31 -65.75
N LYS A 135 13.98 -27.18 -65.12
CA LYS A 135 14.06 -27.30 -63.65
C LYS A 135 14.78 -26.12 -63.01
N VAL A 136 15.85 -25.65 -63.64
CA VAL A 136 16.59 -24.45 -63.21
C VAL A 136 15.68 -23.22 -63.26
N GLU A 137 14.98 -23.02 -64.37
CA GLU A 137 14.07 -21.89 -64.56
C GLU A 137 12.88 -21.92 -63.58
N LYS A 138 12.35 -23.12 -63.28
CA LYS A 138 11.32 -23.28 -62.24
C LYS A 138 11.84 -22.87 -60.85
N ASN A 139 13.09 -23.20 -60.51
CA ASN A 139 13.68 -22.80 -59.24
C ASN A 139 13.92 -21.28 -59.18
N ARG A 140 14.38 -20.67 -60.28
CA ARG A 140 14.57 -19.22 -60.40
C ARG A 140 13.26 -18.45 -60.15
N LYS A 141 12.16 -18.87 -60.78
CA LYS A 141 10.83 -18.29 -60.53
C LYS A 141 10.37 -18.38 -59.08
N GLU A 142 10.73 -19.47 -58.38
CA GLU A 142 10.41 -19.62 -56.96
C GLU A 142 11.26 -18.71 -56.08
N ILE A 143 12.53 -18.48 -56.43
CA ILE A 143 13.40 -17.49 -55.78
C ILE A 143 12.80 -16.08 -55.94
N ASP A 144 12.47 -15.66 -57.16
CA ASP A 144 11.88 -14.34 -57.44
C ASP A 144 10.56 -14.13 -56.65
N ARG A 145 9.76 -15.19 -56.52
CA ARG A 145 8.54 -15.22 -55.72
C ARG A 145 8.82 -15.05 -54.23
N LEU A 146 9.85 -15.71 -53.70
CA LEU A 146 10.27 -15.58 -52.31
C LEU A 146 10.83 -14.19 -52.00
N GLU A 147 11.60 -13.60 -52.92
CA GLU A 147 12.12 -12.23 -52.80
C GLU A 147 10.98 -11.21 -52.73
N SER A 148 9.95 -11.36 -53.58
CA SER A 148 8.75 -10.53 -53.54
C SER A 148 8.02 -10.63 -52.19
N LYS A 149 7.91 -11.85 -51.64
CA LYS A 149 7.31 -12.07 -50.31
C LYS A 149 8.15 -11.49 -49.17
N MET A 150 9.47 -11.60 -49.26
CA MET A 150 10.39 -11.02 -48.27
C MET A 150 10.28 -9.50 -48.27
N LEU A 151 10.17 -8.86 -49.45
CA LEU A 151 9.95 -7.42 -49.56
C LEU A 151 8.63 -7.00 -48.89
N VAL A 152 7.53 -7.69 -49.20
CA VAL A 152 6.23 -7.43 -48.55
C VAL A 152 6.31 -7.64 -47.03
N SER A 153 6.99 -8.69 -46.57
CA SER A 153 7.19 -8.95 -45.14
C SER A 153 8.02 -7.87 -44.45
N SER A 154 9.05 -7.34 -45.14
CA SER A 154 9.86 -6.22 -44.65
C SER A 154 9.02 -4.96 -44.50
N GLN A 155 8.15 -4.66 -45.48
CA GLN A 155 7.24 -3.51 -45.41
C GLN A 155 6.23 -3.64 -44.26
N ALA A 156 5.70 -4.85 -44.02
CA ALA A 156 4.82 -5.13 -42.90
C ALA A 156 5.51 -4.86 -41.55
N ILE A 157 6.73 -5.36 -41.37
CA ILE A 157 7.57 -5.13 -40.17
C ILE A 157 7.80 -3.62 -39.96
N GLN A 158 8.16 -2.88 -41.01
CA GLN A 158 8.37 -1.43 -40.92
C GLN A 158 7.10 -0.69 -40.50
N THR A 159 5.95 -1.09 -41.05
CA THR A 159 4.65 -0.48 -40.73
C THR A 159 4.26 -0.73 -39.27
N THR A 160 4.38 -1.98 -38.82
CA THR A 160 4.13 -2.37 -37.43
C THR A 160 5.08 -1.66 -36.46
N THR A 161 6.37 -1.58 -36.79
CA THR A 161 7.38 -0.87 -35.98
C THR A 161 7.07 0.62 -35.87
N SER A 162 6.67 1.24 -37.00
CA SER A 162 6.33 2.67 -37.03
C SER A 162 5.12 2.99 -36.15
N GLU A 163 4.14 2.08 -36.08
CA GLU A 163 2.97 2.24 -35.21
C GLU A 163 3.32 2.07 -33.73
N ILE A 164 4.25 1.17 -33.37
CA ILE A 164 4.78 1.06 -32.00
C ILE A 164 5.48 2.35 -31.59
N VAL A 165 6.34 2.89 -32.46
CA VAL A 165 7.02 4.17 -32.24
C VAL A 165 5.99 5.29 -32.09
N ARG A 166 4.97 5.35 -32.95
CA ARG A 166 3.90 6.35 -32.85
C ARG A 166 3.22 6.29 -31.48
N LEU A 167 2.73 5.12 -31.06
CA LEU A 167 2.08 4.94 -29.75
C LEU A 167 2.99 5.33 -28.59
N ARG A 168 4.26 4.95 -28.66
CA ARG A 168 5.25 5.29 -27.63
C ARG A 168 5.43 6.80 -27.49
N GLU A 169 5.61 7.50 -28.59
CA GLU A 169 5.91 8.94 -28.58
C GLU A 169 4.66 9.81 -28.39
N SER A 170 3.54 9.47 -29.04
CA SER A 170 2.35 10.32 -29.05
C SER A 170 1.40 10.08 -27.87
N GLU A 171 1.48 8.94 -27.21
CA GLU A 171 0.55 8.55 -26.14
C GLU A 171 1.30 8.21 -24.85
N LEU A 172 2.19 7.22 -24.89
CA LEU A 172 2.85 6.73 -23.67
C LEU A 172 3.76 7.80 -23.05
N PHE A 173 4.62 8.45 -23.82
CA PHE A 173 5.54 9.45 -23.29
C PHE A 173 4.83 10.63 -22.58
N PRO A 174 3.81 11.27 -23.19
CA PRO A 174 3.01 12.28 -22.49
C PRO A 174 2.34 11.78 -21.20
N GLN A 175 1.78 10.56 -21.21
CA GLN A 175 1.16 9.96 -20.03
C GLN A 175 2.17 9.76 -18.88
N LEU A 176 3.38 9.30 -19.19
CA LEU A 176 4.44 9.13 -18.20
C LEU A 176 4.88 10.47 -17.62
N LEU A 177 4.99 11.51 -18.46
CA LEU A 177 5.33 12.84 -18.00
C LEU A 177 4.25 13.41 -17.07
N GLU A 178 2.97 13.26 -17.44
CA GLU A 178 1.85 13.64 -16.58
C GLU A 178 1.84 12.89 -15.25
N LEU A 179 2.20 11.59 -15.28
CA LEU A 179 2.30 10.76 -14.09
C LEU A 179 3.44 11.21 -13.18
N VAL A 180 4.63 11.53 -13.71
CA VAL A 180 5.75 12.11 -12.93
C VAL A 180 5.34 13.42 -12.29
N ILE A 181 4.67 14.31 -13.03
CA ILE A 181 4.14 15.58 -12.51
C ILE A 181 3.13 15.33 -11.39
N GLY A 182 2.22 14.37 -11.58
CA GLY A 182 1.23 13.96 -10.58
C GLY A 182 1.88 13.44 -9.31
N LEU A 183 2.87 12.56 -9.43
CA LEU A 183 3.63 11.98 -8.32
C LEU A 183 4.42 13.05 -7.56
N MET A 184 5.10 13.96 -8.27
CA MET A 184 5.80 15.09 -7.67
C MET A 184 4.85 15.95 -6.83
N GLY A 185 3.67 16.29 -7.38
CA GLY A 185 2.64 17.05 -6.67
C GLY A 185 2.10 16.32 -5.44
N MET A 186 1.76 15.03 -5.59
CA MET A 186 1.28 14.17 -4.50
C MET A 186 2.30 14.11 -3.36
N TRP A 187 3.58 13.85 -3.65
CA TRP A 187 4.62 13.74 -2.63
C TRP A 187 4.92 15.07 -1.93
N ARG A 188 4.82 16.19 -2.65
CA ARG A 188 4.91 17.53 -2.05
C ARG A 188 3.80 17.77 -1.03
N SER A 189 2.54 17.53 -1.42
CA SER A 189 1.40 17.68 -0.51
C SER A 189 1.45 16.70 0.67
N MET A 190 1.86 15.44 0.43
CA MET A 190 2.10 14.44 1.49
C MET A 190 3.16 14.93 2.48
N TYR A 191 4.27 15.47 1.99
CA TYR A 191 5.34 16.01 2.82
C TYR A 191 4.85 17.16 3.70
N GLU A 192 4.13 18.13 3.13
CA GLU A 192 3.53 19.24 3.87
C GLU A 192 2.55 18.75 4.94
N CYS A 193 1.68 17.78 4.61
CA CYS A 193 0.77 17.17 5.58
C CYS A 193 1.54 16.48 6.72
N HIS A 194 2.55 15.67 6.40
CA HIS A 194 3.34 14.95 7.39
C HIS A 194 4.18 15.89 8.28
N GLN A 195 4.63 17.03 7.76
CA GLN A 195 5.25 18.07 8.60
C GLN A 195 4.29 18.60 9.66
N VAL A 196 3.04 18.90 9.28
CA VAL A 196 2.04 19.39 10.23
C VAL A 196 1.65 18.28 11.21
N GLN A 197 1.43 17.05 10.73
CA GLN A 197 1.16 15.89 11.60
C GLN A 197 2.29 15.65 12.60
N SER A 198 3.56 15.78 12.18
CA SER A 198 4.73 15.70 13.06
C SER A 198 4.69 16.76 14.17
N HIS A 199 4.27 17.99 13.85
CA HIS A 199 4.12 19.04 14.85
C HIS A 199 2.92 18.80 15.79
N ILE A 200 1.82 18.24 15.28
CA ILE A 200 0.65 17.86 16.08
C ILE A 200 1.03 16.76 17.08
N VAL A 201 1.74 15.70 16.66
CA VAL A 201 2.08 14.60 17.57
C VAL A 201 3.13 14.97 18.62
N GLN A 202 3.99 15.96 18.36
CA GLN A 202 4.86 16.53 19.39
C GLN A 202 4.06 17.15 20.56
N GLN A 203 2.80 17.53 20.34
CA GLN A 203 1.97 18.07 21.42
C GLN A 203 1.57 16.99 22.44
N LEU A 204 1.69 15.71 22.09
CA LEU A 204 1.42 14.58 22.99
C LEU A 204 2.34 14.55 24.21
N GLU A 205 3.57 15.08 24.08
CA GLU A 205 4.54 15.17 25.18
C GLU A 205 4.03 16.06 26.34
N TYR A 206 3.13 17.01 26.04
CA TYR A 206 2.55 17.92 27.03
C TYR A 206 1.22 17.43 27.62
N LEU A 207 0.74 16.25 27.20
CA LEU A 207 -0.42 15.63 27.84
C LEU A 207 -0.05 15.25 29.28
N ASN A 208 -0.90 15.64 30.23
CA ASN A 208 -0.69 15.36 31.64
C ASN A 208 -0.62 13.84 31.87
N ASN A 209 0.51 13.35 32.38
CA ASN A 209 0.72 11.94 32.76
C ASN A 209 0.02 11.55 34.07
N ALA A 210 -1.06 12.24 34.47
CA ALA A 210 -1.79 11.88 35.67
C ALA A 210 -2.33 10.45 35.47
N PRO A 211 -1.93 9.48 36.30
CA PRO A 211 -2.32 8.08 36.10
C PRO A 211 -3.84 7.98 36.22
N SER A 212 -4.50 7.81 35.07
CA SER A 212 -5.93 7.56 35.05
C SER A 212 -6.19 6.26 35.79
N THR A 213 -7.10 6.30 36.76
CA THR A 213 -7.57 5.12 37.49
C THR A 213 -8.76 4.46 36.80
N ASN A 214 -9.14 4.94 35.60
CA ASN A 214 -10.27 4.40 34.87
C ASN A 214 -9.90 3.06 34.22
N PRO A 215 -10.62 1.97 34.51
CA PRO A 215 -10.33 0.66 33.95
C PRO A 215 -10.50 0.62 32.44
N THR A 216 -9.83 -0.31 31.78
CA THR A 216 -10.01 -0.60 30.37
C THR A 216 -11.45 -1.09 30.14
N THR A 217 -12.09 -0.58 29.09
CA THR A 217 -13.45 -0.95 28.70
C THR A 217 -13.41 -1.74 27.40
N ASP A 218 -14.47 -2.47 27.09
CA ASP A 218 -14.57 -3.23 25.84
C ASP A 218 -14.39 -2.32 24.61
N THR A 219 -14.88 -1.08 24.68
CA THR A 219 -14.66 -0.05 23.64
C THR A 219 -13.17 0.29 23.47
N HIS A 220 -12.40 0.39 24.56
CA HIS A 220 -10.96 0.66 24.48
C HIS A 220 -10.21 -0.52 23.84
N GLN A 221 -10.59 -1.75 24.18
CA GLN A 221 -9.99 -2.96 23.58
C GLN A 221 -10.29 -3.05 22.09
N GLN A 222 -11.55 -2.84 21.72
CA GLN A 222 -11.97 -2.84 20.31
C GLN A 222 -11.24 -1.75 19.52
N ALA A 223 -11.11 -0.54 20.08
CA ALA A 223 -10.38 0.55 19.42
C ALA A 223 -8.90 0.23 19.24
N SER A 224 -8.26 -0.41 20.22
CA SER A 224 -6.82 -0.76 20.16
C SER A 224 -6.55 -1.87 19.14
N LEU A 225 -7.41 -2.90 19.10
CA LEU A 225 -7.38 -3.96 18.09
C LEU A 225 -7.63 -3.42 16.69
N GLN A 226 -8.61 -2.52 16.54
CA GLN A 226 -8.89 -1.88 15.26
C GLN A 226 -7.69 -1.04 14.80
N LEU A 227 -7.10 -0.25 15.69
CA LEU A 227 -5.90 0.51 15.37
C LEU A 227 -4.75 -0.39 14.91
N GLU A 228 -4.53 -1.53 15.57
CA GLU A 228 -3.52 -2.52 15.16
C GLU A 228 -3.78 -3.02 13.73
N VAL A 229 -5.03 -3.35 13.42
CA VAL A 229 -5.45 -3.81 12.09
C VAL A 229 -5.23 -2.71 11.04
N GLU A 230 -5.67 -1.48 11.28
CA GLU A 230 -5.52 -0.37 10.32
C GLU A 230 -4.05 -0.01 10.06
N VAL A 231 -3.20 -0.02 11.09
CA VAL A 231 -1.77 0.26 10.91
C VAL A 231 -1.06 -0.89 10.16
N ASN A 232 -1.49 -2.15 10.35
CA ASN A 232 -1.02 -3.28 9.54
C ASN A 232 -1.44 -3.14 8.06
N HIS A 233 -2.66 -2.69 7.79
CA HIS A 233 -3.10 -2.38 6.43
C HIS A 233 -2.28 -1.24 5.83
N TRP A 234 -2.02 -0.17 6.59
CA TRP A 234 -1.17 0.94 6.16
C TRP A 234 0.25 0.47 5.79
N TYR A 235 0.87 -0.39 6.61
CA TYR A 235 2.17 -0.99 6.32
C TYR A 235 2.15 -1.79 5.01
N SER A 236 1.14 -2.65 4.85
CA SER A 236 1.01 -3.52 3.67
C SER A 236 0.76 -2.72 2.39
N ALA A 237 -0.13 -1.73 2.46
CA ALA A 237 -0.44 -0.81 1.36
C ALA A 237 0.80 0.02 0.97
N PHE A 238 1.56 0.52 1.95
CA PHE A 238 2.81 1.23 1.70
C PHE A 238 3.84 0.36 0.98
N CYS A 239 4.09 -0.86 1.47
CA CYS A 239 5.04 -1.78 0.83
C CYS A 239 4.59 -2.14 -0.59
N SER A 240 3.29 -2.38 -0.78
CA SER A 240 2.71 -2.70 -2.09
C SER A 240 2.85 -1.53 -3.07
N LEU A 241 2.59 -0.31 -2.64
CA LEU A 241 2.73 0.90 -3.46
C LEU A 241 4.18 1.04 -3.98
N VAL A 242 5.16 0.99 -3.07
CA VAL A 242 6.58 1.14 -3.44
C VAL A 242 7.02 0.02 -4.39
N LYS A 243 6.64 -1.22 -4.07
CA LYS A 243 6.97 -2.39 -4.90
C LYS A 243 6.36 -2.26 -6.30
N SER A 244 5.07 -1.97 -6.38
CA SER A 244 4.34 -1.89 -7.66
C SER A 244 4.89 -0.78 -8.54
N GLN A 245 5.21 0.38 -7.95
CA GLN A 245 5.82 1.48 -8.69
C GLN A 245 7.20 1.10 -9.24
N ARG A 246 8.03 0.42 -8.44
CA ARG A 246 9.35 -0.06 -8.88
C ARG A 246 9.22 -1.09 -10.01
N GLU A 247 8.38 -2.10 -9.84
CA GLU A 247 8.17 -3.16 -10.83
C GLU A 247 7.66 -2.59 -12.17
N TYR A 248 6.72 -1.65 -12.11
CA TYR A 248 6.19 -0.99 -13.30
C TYR A 248 7.29 -0.24 -14.08
N ILE A 249 8.08 0.60 -13.42
CA ILE A 249 9.16 1.36 -14.08
C ILE A 249 10.30 0.46 -14.56
N TYR A 250 10.62 -0.61 -13.82
CA TYR A 250 11.61 -1.59 -14.27
C TYR A 250 11.17 -2.33 -15.53
N ALA A 251 9.91 -2.78 -15.57
CA ALA A 251 9.34 -3.45 -16.74
C ALA A 251 9.35 -2.52 -17.97
N LEU A 252 8.94 -1.27 -17.77
CA LEU A 252 8.90 -0.27 -18.82
C LEU A 252 10.28 0.10 -19.35
N THR A 253 11.24 0.36 -18.45
CA THR A 253 12.64 0.67 -18.82
C THR A 253 13.29 -0.51 -19.52
N GLY A 254 13.01 -1.74 -19.06
CA GLY A 254 13.47 -2.97 -19.71
C GLY A 254 12.90 -3.14 -21.11
N TRP A 255 11.60 -2.89 -21.31
CA TRP A 255 10.98 -2.88 -22.63
C TRP A 255 11.62 -1.85 -23.55
N LEU A 256 11.77 -0.59 -23.10
CA LEU A 256 12.40 0.46 -23.89
C LEU A 256 13.83 0.11 -24.29
N ARG A 257 14.63 -0.46 -23.37
CA ARG A 257 15.98 -0.92 -23.68
C ARG A 257 15.99 -1.99 -24.78
N LEU A 258 15.06 -2.92 -24.76
CA LEU A 258 14.99 -3.96 -25.80
C LEU A 258 14.50 -3.41 -27.15
N SER A 259 13.53 -2.50 -27.13
CA SER A 259 12.91 -1.96 -28.34
C SER A 259 13.75 -0.87 -29.03
N LEU A 260 14.56 -0.11 -28.29
CA LEU A 260 15.38 0.98 -28.84
C LEU A 260 16.70 0.50 -29.42
N PHE A 261 17.44 -0.34 -28.69
CA PHE A 261 18.75 -0.82 -29.12
C PHE A 261 18.68 -1.77 -30.34
N GLN A 262 17.50 -2.32 -30.66
CA GLN A 262 17.30 -3.12 -31.88
C GLN A 262 17.00 -2.27 -33.13
N CYS A 263 16.61 -1.00 -32.98
CA CYS A 263 16.24 -0.11 -34.08
C CYS A 263 17.40 0.78 -34.59
N ASP A 264 18.55 0.77 -33.90
CA ASP A 264 19.69 1.67 -34.15
C ASP A 264 20.35 1.54 -35.53
N HIS A 265 20.08 0.47 -36.28
CA HIS A 265 20.71 0.29 -37.58
C HIS A 265 20.11 1.14 -38.72
N ASN A 266 18.92 1.75 -38.58
CA ASN A 266 18.22 2.36 -39.73
C ASN A 266 17.41 3.66 -39.49
N MET A 267 17.42 4.28 -38.31
CA MET A 267 16.51 5.42 -38.02
C MET A 267 17.20 6.78 -38.03
N LEU A 268 16.89 7.61 -39.04
CA LEU A 268 17.46 8.93 -39.26
C LEU A 268 17.03 9.96 -38.17
N GLY A 269 17.97 10.42 -37.35
CA GLY A 269 18.09 11.76 -36.74
C GLY A 269 16.99 12.31 -35.80
N LYS A 270 15.71 12.30 -36.19
CA LYS A 270 14.60 12.89 -35.40
C LYS A 270 13.89 11.86 -34.52
N SER A 271 13.71 10.65 -35.02
CA SER A 271 13.14 9.51 -34.27
C SER A 271 14.06 9.08 -33.12
N GLN A 272 15.37 9.21 -33.31
CA GLN A 272 16.37 8.86 -32.30
C GLN A 272 16.35 9.81 -31.09
N GLN A 273 16.15 11.11 -31.33
CA GLN A 273 16.10 12.11 -30.26
C GLN A 273 14.91 11.92 -29.30
N SER A 274 13.73 11.58 -29.81
CA SER A 274 12.55 11.34 -28.97
C SER A 274 12.61 9.98 -28.27
N SER A 275 13.15 8.97 -28.97
CA SER A 275 13.46 7.65 -28.41
C SER A 275 14.37 7.74 -27.18
N ASP A 276 15.39 8.62 -27.24
CA ASP A 276 16.32 8.85 -26.14
C ASP A 276 15.65 9.57 -24.95
N MET A 277 14.63 10.41 -25.18
CA MET A 277 13.94 11.15 -24.10
C MET A 277 13.11 10.23 -23.21
N ILE A 278 12.23 9.40 -23.79
CA ILE A 278 11.39 8.49 -22.99
C ILE A 278 12.24 7.48 -22.21
N TYR A 279 13.31 6.97 -22.83
CA TYR A 279 14.23 6.06 -22.15
C TYR A 279 14.99 6.77 -21.03
N SER A 280 15.54 7.97 -21.29
CA SER A 280 16.23 8.75 -20.25
C SER A 280 15.31 9.12 -19.09
N LEU A 281 14.04 9.44 -19.35
CA LEU A 281 13.05 9.70 -18.30
C LEU A 281 12.85 8.46 -17.42
N CYS A 282 12.64 7.30 -18.05
CA CYS A 282 12.41 6.05 -17.33
C CYS A 282 13.65 5.58 -16.56
N GLU A 283 14.85 5.78 -17.12
CA GLU A 283 16.12 5.45 -16.48
C GLU A 283 16.38 6.33 -15.25
N GLU A 284 16.21 7.65 -15.37
CA GLU A 284 16.35 8.56 -14.22
C GLU A 284 15.29 8.28 -13.16
N TRP A 285 14.06 7.97 -13.57
CA TRP A 285 13.01 7.54 -12.65
C TRP A 285 13.37 6.24 -11.93
N GLN A 286 13.91 5.25 -12.66
CA GLN A 286 14.37 4.00 -12.05
C GLN A 286 15.46 4.26 -10.99
N LEU A 287 16.48 5.06 -11.34
CA LEU A 287 17.56 5.44 -10.42
C LEU A 287 17.05 6.20 -9.20
N ALA A 288 16.09 7.10 -9.39
CA ALA A 288 15.44 7.83 -8.31
C ALA A 288 14.75 6.85 -7.33
N LEU A 289 13.99 5.88 -7.83
CA LEU A 289 13.33 4.87 -6.99
C LEU A 289 14.33 3.96 -6.27
N ASP A 290 15.47 3.63 -6.87
CA ASP A 290 16.53 2.81 -6.26
C ASP A 290 17.22 3.49 -5.07
N ARG A 291 17.19 4.83 -5.03
CA ARG A 291 17.78 5.63 -3.94
C ARG A 291 16.80 5.95 -2.80
N ILE A 292 15.50 5.73 -3.00
CA ILE A 292 14.48 6.01 -1.97
C ILE A 292 14.62 5.02 -0.80
N PRO A 293 14.72 5.48 0.47
CA PRO A 293 14.91 4.63 1.64
C PRO A 293 13.57 4.06 2.17
N ASP A 294 12.87 3.29 1.35
CA ASP A 294 11.58 2.68 1.68
C ASP A 294 11.64 1.76 2.90
N LYS A 295 12.75 1.03 3.07
CA LYS A 295 12.97 0.14 4.22
C LYS A 295 12.96 0.88 5.57
N VAL A 296 13.54 2.09 5.62
CA VAL A 296 13.58 2.89 6.85
C VAL A 296 12.16 3.33 7.22
N ALA A 297 11.38 3.76 6.22
CA ALA A 297 9.99 4.16 6.42
C ALA A 297 9.09 2.97 6.81
N SER A 298 9.26 1.81 6.18
CA SER A 298 8.47 0.60 6.50
C SER A 298 8.78 0.10 7.91
N GLU A 299 10.04 0.10 8.34
CA GLU A 299 10.42 -0.27 9.70
C GLU A 299 9.88 0.73 10.73
N GLY A 300 9.77 2.02 10.40
CA GLY A 300 9.08 3.00 11.26
C GLY A 300 7.61 2.64 11.53
N ILE A 301 6.86 2.25 10.49
CA ILE A 301 5.46 1.80 10.64
C ILE A 301 5.39 0.48 11.41
N LYS A 302 6.29 -0.47 11.11
CA LYS A 302 6.34 -1.78 11.77
C LYS A 302 6.69 -1.68 13.25
N SER A 303 7.58 -0.77 13.61
CA SER A 303 7.87 -0.41 15.01
C SER A 303 6.60 0.10 15.69
N PHE A 304 5.82 0.95 15.02
CA PHE A 304 4.55 1.44 15.57
C PHE A 304 3.50 0.34 15.74
N ILE A 305 3.42 -0.63 14.82
CA ILE A 305 2.59 -1.84 14.99
C ILE A 305 2.98 -2.59 16.26
N THR A 306 4.29 -2.77 16.49
CA THR A 306 4.80 -3.46 17.68
C THR A 306 4.42 -2.74 18.98
N VAL A 307 4.47 -1.40 18.96
CA VAL A 307 4.04 -0.54 20.08
C VAL A 307 2.54 -0.69 20.36
N ILE A 308 1.69 -0.72 19.32
CA ILE A 308 0.24 -0.93 19.47
C ILE A 308 -0.05 -2.35 19.97
N HIS A 309 0.63 -3.37 19.44
CA HIS A 309 0.48 -4.75 19.88
C HIS A 309 0.77 -4.90 21.38
N ALA A 310 1.82 -4.24 21.87
CA ALA A 310 2.16 -4.24 23.30
C ALA A 310 1.02 -3.65 24.16
N ILE A 311 0.30 -2.63 23.67
CA ILE A 311 -0.89 -2.08 24.33
C ILE A 311 -2.01 -3.12 24.38
N VAL A 312 -2.30 -3.79 23.25
CA VAL A 312 -3.34 -4.82 23.15
C VAL A 312 -3.07 -5.97 24.12
N VAL A 313 -1.83 -6.45 24.18
CA VAL A 313 -1.41 -7.52 25.12
C VAL A 313 -1.59 -7.08 26.57
N GLN A 314 -1.19 -5.84 26.91
CA GLN A 314 -1.33 -5.32 28.27
C GLN A 314 -2.80 -5.16 28.68
N GLN A 315 -3.67 -4.70 27.78
CA GLN A 315 -5.12 -4.61 28.00
C GLN A 315 -5.75 -6.00 28.23
N ALA A 316 -5.25 -7.03 27.55
CA ALA A 316 -5.72 -8.40 27.74
C ALA A 316 -5.31 -8.97 29.12
N GLU A 317 -4.11 -8.68 29.60
CA GLU A 317 -3.67 -9.10 30.94
C GLU A 317 -4.42 -8.34 32.04
N GLU A 318 -4.71 -7.04 31.87
CA GLU A 318 -5.59 -6.30 32.79
C GLU A 318 -6.97 -6.95 32.90
N GLN A 319 -7.57 -7.32 31.77
CA GLN A 319 -8.88 -7.96 31.74
C GLN A 319 -8.87 -9.35 32.39
N LYS A 320 -7.78 -10.10 32.24
CA LYS A 320 -7.59 -11.37 32.94
C LYS A 320 -7.46 -11.16 34.45
N GLN A 321 -6.76 -10.12 34.89
CA GLN A 321 -6.66 -9.78 36.31
C GLN A 321 -8.00 -9.31 36.89
N LYS A 322 -8.79 -8.56 36.12
CA LYS A 322 -10.18 -8.18 36.47
C LYS A 322 -11.04 -9.43 36.74
N ARG A 323 -11.02 -10.41 35.83
CA ARG A 323 -11.77 -11.68 35.99
C ARG A 323 -11.36 -12.43 37.26
N LYS A 324 -10.05 -12.48 37.59
CA LYS A 324 -9.58 -13.09 38.85
C LYS A 324 -10.11 -12.38 40.08
N SER A 325 -10.09 -11.04 40.09
CA SER A 325 -10.65 -10.22 41.16
C SER A 325 -12.15 -10.45 41.33
N GLU A 326 -12.91 -10.48 40.23
CA GLU A 326 -14.36 -10.74 40.25
C GLU A 326 -14.69 -12.15 40.75
N LEU A 327 -13.92 -13.17 40.37
CA LEU A 327 -14.08 -14.54 40.87
C LEU A 327 -13.79 -14.65 42.37
N ALA A 328 -12.71 -14.02 42.85
CA ALA A 328 -12.38 -13.98 44.28
C ALA A 328 -13.49 -13.29 45.09
N PHE A 329 -14.04 -12.18 44.58
CA PHE A 329 -15.14 -11.47 45.21
C PHE A 329 -16.45 -12.27 45.20
N LYS A 330 -16.76 -12.99 44.10
CA LYS A 330 -17.94 -13.86 44.03
C LYS A 330 -17.86 -15.01 45.02
N GLU A 331 -16.70 -15.65 45.17
CA GLU A 331 -16.49 -16.71 46.16
C GLU A 331 -16.61 -16.18 47.59
N LEU A 332 -16.00 -15.02 47.88
CA LEU A 332 -16.17 -14.34 49.17
C LEU A 332 -17.65 -14.08 49.49
N LYS A 333 -18.40 -13.52 48.54
CA LYS A 333 -19.82 -13.20 48.71
C LYS A 333 -20.63 -14.46 49.03
N LYS A 334 -20.43 -15.54 48.26
CA LYS A 334 -21.10 -16.83 48.49
C LYS A 334 -20.80 -17.40 49.88
N ARG A 335 -19.53 -17.41 50.29
CA ARG A 335 -19.14 -17.92 51.61
C ARG A 335 -19.62 -17.06 52.77
N ALA A 336 -19.67 -15.74 52.58
CA ALA A 336 -20.24 -14.81 53.56
C ALA A 336 -21.77 -14.99 53.71
N GLU A 337 -22.49 -15.27 52.62
CA GLU A 337 -23.91 -15.61 52.66
C GLU A 337 -24.17 -16.96 53.36
N GLU A 338 -23.37 -17.99 53.04
CA GLU A 338 -23.41 -19.29 53.73
C GLU A 338 -23.17 -19.12 55.25
N LEU A 339 -22.17 -18.32 55.63
CA LEU A 339 -21.88 -18.02 57.03
C LEU A 339 -23.05 -17.29 57.71
N ARG A 340 -23.60 -16.25 57.08
CA ARG A 340 -24.74 -15.49 57.62
C ARG A 340 -25.98 -16.35 57.80
N SER A 341 -26.24 -17.27 56.86
CA SER A 341 -27.35 -18.22 56.96
C SER A 341 -27.17 -19.20 58.13
N LEU A 342 -25.92 -19.61 58.39
CA LEU A 342 -25.56 -20.47 59.51
C LEU A 342 -25.74 -19.71 60.83
N GLU A 343 -25.19 -18.51 60.94
CA GLU A 343 -25.32 -17.66 62.14
C GLU A 343 -26.78 -17.32 62.47
N SER A 344 -27.62 -17.09 61.46
CA SER A 344 -29.06 -16.87 61.64
C SER A 344 -29.78 -18.11 62.17
N LYS A 345 -29.38 -19.32 61.76
CA LYS A 345 -29.94 -20.59 62.26
C LYS A 345 -29.54 -20.92 63.70
N TYR A 346 -28.35 -20.51 64.13
CA TYR A 346 -27.82 -20.83 65.48
C TYR A 346 -27.92 -19.65 66.47
N GLY A 347 -28.45 -18.49 66.04
CA GLY A 347 -28.69 -17.32 66.88
C GLY A 347 -27.43 -16.52 67.24
N PRO A 348 -27.56 -15.23 67.61
CA PRO A 348 -26.44 -14.46 68.16
C PRO A 348 -25.97 -15.12 69.44
N CYS A 349 -24.67 -15.34 69.60
CA CYS A 349 -24.07 -15.81 70.85
C CYS A 349 -24.40 -14.83 71.99
N SER A 350 -25.48 -15.07 72.73
CA SER A 350 -25.70 -14.54 74.07
C SER A 350 -25.53 -15.68 75.06
N VAL A 351 -24.43 -15.59 75.80
CA VAL A 351 -24.05 -16.31 77.03
C VAL A 351 -25.18 -17.10 77.70
N ALA A 352 -25.27 -18.41 77.46
CA ALA A 352 -26.00 -19.33 78.34
C ALA A 352 -25.38 -20.74 78.29
N GLU A 353 -24.69 -21.11 79.37
CA GLU A 353 -23.92 -22.34 79.52
C GLU A 353 -24.79 -23.61 79.35
N GLY A 354 -24.58 -24.34 78.25
CA GLY A 354 -25.13 -25.68 78.03
C GLY A 354 -24.19 -26.52 77.16
N SER A 355 -23.93 -27.76 77.57
CA SER A 355 -22.94 -28.67 76.97
C SER A 355 -23.15 -29.00 75.47
N GLY A 356 -24.30 -28.67 74.90
CA GLY A 356 -24.60 -28.78 73.47
C GLY A 356 -24.13 -27.59 72.59
N GLU A 357 -23.79 -26.44 73.18
CA GLU A 357 -23.37 -25.22 72.44
C GLU A 357 -21.96 -25.34 71.84
N MET A 358 -21.08 -26.11 72.49
CA MET A 358 -19.67 -26.21 72.11
C MET A 358 -19.49 -26.89 70.73
N ALA A 359 -20.40 -27.80 70.37
CA ALA A 359 -20.36 -28.57 69.13
C ALA A 359 -20.65 -27.75 67.86
N TRP A 360 -21.50 -26.71 67.95
CA TRP A 360 -21.86 -25.87 66.80
C TRP A 360 -21.04 -24.57 66.72
N ARG A 361 -20.47 -24.09 67.84
CA ARG A 361 -19.54 -22.94 67.86
C ARG A 361 -18.26 -23.19 67.06
N TYR A 362 -17.71 -24.39 67.12
CA TYR A 362 -16.46 -24.73 66.43
C TYR A 362 -16.58 -24.67 64.89
N PRO A 363 -17.62 -25.26 64.26
CA PRO A 363 -17.91 -25.09 62.83
C PRO A 363 -18.13 -23.64 62.39
N VAL A 364 -18.80 -22.81 63.21
CA VAL A 364 -19.06 -21.39 62.90
C VAL A 364 -17.76 -20.59 62.96
N MET A 365 -16.92 -20.81 63.98
CA MET A 365 -15.59 -20.18 64.10
C MET A 365 -14.68 -20.55 62.94
N GLU A 366 -14.66 -21.83 62.53
CA GLU A 366 -13.88 -22.29 61.38
C GLU A 366 -14.37 -21.64 60.07
N LYS A 367 -15.69 -21.53 59.87
CA LYS A 367 -16.25 -20.83 58.70
C LYS A 367 -15.96 -19.33 58.72
N ARG A 368 -15.98 -18.67 59.88
CA ARG A 368 -15.54 -17.27 60.04
C ARG A 368 -14.09 -17.10 59.62
N ALA A 369 -13.19 -17.96 60.08
CA ALA A 369 -11.77 -17.92 59.69
C ALA A 369 -11.59 -18.10 58.18
N LYS A 370 -12.36 -19.01 57.54
CA LYS A 370 -12.35 -19.20 56.08
C LYS A 370 -12.86 -17.97 55.33
N VAL A 371 -13.91 -17.31 55.81
CA VAL A 371 -14.44 -16.07 55.21
C VAL A 371 -13.43 -14.93 55.34
N GLU A 372 -12.78 -14.76 56.49
CA GLU A 372 -11.73 -13.75 56.65
C GLU A 372 -10.52 -14.02 55.75
N ALA A 373 -10.07 -15.27 55.62
CA ALA A 373 -8.99 -15.62 54.69
C ALA A 373 -9.37 -15.32 53.22
N LEU A 374 -10.62 -15.60 52.83
CA LEU A 374 -11.12 -15.25 51.50
C LEU A 374 -11.26 -13.74 51.31
N LYS A 375 -11.56 -12.99 52.37
CA LYS A 375 -11.65 -11.53 52.35
C LYS A 375 -10.28 -10.92 52.08
N THR A 376 -9.25 -11.33 52.82
CA THR A 376 -7.86 -10.92 52.57
C THR A 376 -7.45 -11.24 51.13
N LYS A 377 -7.75 -12.45 50.64
CA LYS A 377 -7.46 -12.82 49.25
C LYS A 377 -8.19 -11.95 48.22
N ALA A 378 -9.47 -11.63 48.45
CA ALA A 378 -10.24 -10.77 47.55
C ALA A 378 -9.72 -9.33 47.55
N GLU A 379 -9.30 -8.79 48.70
CA GLU A 379 -8.67 -7.47 48.82
C GLU A 379 -7.31 -7.43 48.10
N GLU A 380 -6.50 -8.49 48.20
CA GLU A 380 -5.25 -8.61 47.45
C GLU A 380 -5.47 -8.64 45.94
N GLU A 381 -6.41 -9.46 45.44
CA GLU A 381 -6.71 -9.53 43.99
C GLU A 381 -7.26 -8.20 43.46
N LYS A 382 -8.09 -7.50 44.26
CA LYS A 382 -8.58 -6.16 43.94
C LYS A 382 -7.43 -5.16 43.83
N SER A 383 -6.50 -5.17 44.81
CA SER A 383 -5.31 -4.30 44.78
C SER A 383 -4.43 -4.59 43.56
N ARG A 384 -4.25 -5.86 43.18
CA ARG A 384 -3.52 -6.24 41.95
C ARG A 384 -4.22 -5.73 40.68
N TYR A 385 -5.55 -5.81 40.63
CA TYR A 385 -6.32 -5.26 39.51
C TYR A 385 -6.17 -3.73 39.41
N GLU A 386 -6.34 -3.00 40.51
CA GLU A 386 -6.16 -1.53 40.53
C GLU A 386 -4.76 -1.11 40.08
N LYS A 387 -3.72 -1.83 40.52
CA LYS A 387 -2.34 -1.62 40.03
C LYS A 387 -2.22 -1.91 38.53
N SER A 388 -2.84 -2.98 38.04
CA SER A 388 -2.84 -3.32 36.62
C SER A 388 -3.48 -2.23 35.76
N VAL A 389 -4.58 -1.62 36.21
CA VAL A 389 -5.25 -0.50 35.51
C VAL A 389 -4.29 0.69 35.34
N VAL A 390 -3.62 1.08 36.43
CA VAL A 390 -2.66 2.20 36.40
C VAL A 390 -1.50 1.91 35.43
N VAL A 391 -0.97 0.69 35.46
CA VAL A 391 0.09 0.25 34.55
C VAL A 391 -0.37 0.29 33.09
N THR A 392 -1.55 -0.25 32.76
CA THR A 392 -2.08 -0.21 31.40
C THR A 392 -2.26 1.21 30.88
N ARG A 393 -2.79 2.13 31.70
CA ARG A 393 -3.01 3.52 31.30
C ARG A 393 -1.70 4.26 31.07
N ALA A 394 -0.73 4.10 31.97
CA ALA A 394 0.59 4.69 31.81
C ALA A 394 1.32 4.14 30.58
N MET A 395 1.29 2.82 30.38
CA MET A 395 1.90 2.16 29.23
C MET A 395 1.27 2.61 27.92
N THR A 396 -0.06 2.69 27.84
CA THR A 396 -0.78 3.16 26.65
C THR A 396 -0.35 4.57 26.27
N LEU A 397 -0.34 5.50 27.24
CA LEU A 397 0.04 6.89 26.98
C LEU A 397 1.50 7.02 26.57
N ASN A 398 2.43 6.38 27.28
CA ASN A 398 3.87 6.43 26.97
C ASN A 398 4.16 5.83 25.59
N ASN A 399 3.54 4.71 25.25
CA ASN A 399 3.65 4.09 23.94
C ASN A 399 3.13 5.00 22.82
N LEU A 400 2.04 5.74 23.03
CA LEU A 400 1.55 6.72 22.04
C LEU A 400 2.46 7.95 21.95
N GLN A 401 2.95 8.46 23.08
CA GLN A 401 3.88 9.60 23.15
C GLN A 401 5.23 9.32 22.47
N THR A 402 5.68 8.06 22.46
CA THR A 402 6.94 7.67 21.82
C THR A 402 6.73 7.11 20.41
N GLY A 403 5.69 6.32 20.19
CA GLY A 403 5.43 5.65 18.92
C GLY A 403 4.97 6.57 17.80
N LEU A 404 4.06 7.51 18.08
CA LEU A 404 3.52 8.42 17.07
C LEU A 404 4.59 9.37 16.51
N PRO A 405 5.39 10.09 17.32
CA PRO A 405 6.45 10.95 16.78
C PRO A 405 7.44 10.19 15.89
N ASN A 406 7.85 8.99 16.29
CA ASN A 406 8.80 8.17 15.54
C ASN A 406 8.27 7.79 14.13
N VAL A 407 7.01 7.35 14.03
CA VAL A 407 6.43 6.98 12.73
C VAL A 407 6.23 8.19 11.82
N PHE A 408 5.81 9.34 12.37
CA PHE A 408 5.65 10.56 11.59
C PHE A 408 6.98 11.18 11.17
N GLN A 409 8.03 11.07 11.99
CA GLN A 409 9.38 11.46 11.60
C GLN A 409 9.86 10.62 10.40
N ALA A 410 9.68 9.30 10.46
CA ALA A 410 10.03 8.40 9.36
C ALA A 410 9.26 8.72 8.08
N LYS A 411 7.94 8.95 8.19
CA LYS A 411 7.07 9.29 7.05
C LYS A 411 7.38 10.67 6.46
N THR A 412 7.67 11.67 7.29
CA THR A 412 8.04 13.01 6.85
C THR A 412 9.36 12.99 6.08
N GLY A 413 10.37 12.30 6.63
CA GLY A 413 11.66 12.12 5.94
C GLY A 413 11.51 11.39 4.61
N PHE A 414 10.72 10.32 4.59
CA PHE A 414 10.43 9.57 3.36
C PHE A 414 9.73 10.42 2.30
N ALA A 415 8.66 11.14 2.67
CA ALA A 415 7.93 11.98 1.73
C ALA A 415 8.80 13.12 1.17
N SER A 416 9.70 13.68 1.98
CA SER A 416 10.67 14.67 1.53
C SER A 416 11.60 14.12 0.45
N ILE A 417 12.14 12.92 0.67
CA ILE A 417 13.05 12.26 -0.28
C ILE A 417 12.29 11.91 -1.57
N CYS A 418 11.07 11.38 -1.48
CA CYS A 418 10.24 11.13 -2.66
C CYS A 418 9.98 12.42 -3.44
N MET A 419 9.58 13.50 -2.76
CA MET A 419 9.36 14.81 -3.40
C MET A 419 10.59 15.26 -4.18
N GLN A 420 11.77 15.23 -3.56
CA GLN A 420 13.04 15.60 -4.21
C GLN A 420 13.39 14.67 -5.37
N ALA A 421 13.15 13.37 -5.22
CA ALA A 421 13.41 12.37 -6.23
C ALA A 421 12.56 12.63 -7.49
N PHE A 422 11.26 12.83 -7.35
CA PHE A 422 10.37 13.13 -8.48
C PHE A 422 10.61 14.51 -9.09
N GLU A 423 11.01 15.50 -8.27
CA GLU A 423 11.44 16.80 -8.77
C GLU A 423 12.73 16.70 -9.61
N SER A 424 13.68 15.86 -9.20
CA SER A 424 14.90 15.57 -9.98
C SER A 424 14.56 14.95 -11.34
N VAL A 425 13.71 13.90 -11.35
CA VAL A 425 13.25 13.23 -12.58
C VAL A 425 12.59 14.23 -13.54
N TYR A 426 11.70 15.08 -13.03
CA TYR A 426 11.02 16.09 -13.83
C TYR A 426 11.99 17.15 -14.40
N ASN A 427 12.93 17.63 -13.58
CA ASN A 427 13.89 18.64 -13.99
C ASN A 427 14.91 18.10 -15.00
N HIS A 428 15.32 16.83 -14.87
CA HIS A 428 16.19 16.15 -15.83
C HIS A 428 15.59 16.19 -17.23
N GLN A 429 14.29 15.86 -17.36
CA GLN A 429 13.58 15.94 -18.63
C GLN A 429 13.54 17.38 -19.19
N ARG A 430 13.18 18.36 -18.36
CA ARG A 430 13.12 19.77 -18.77
C ARG A 430 14.47 20.32 -19.23
N SER A 431 15.56 19.85 -18.63
CA SER A 431 16.92 20.22 -19.03
C SER A 431 17.30 19.61 -20.38
N SER A 432 16.90 18.36 -20.63
CA SER A 432 17.07 17.68 -21.92
C SER A 432 16.33 18.40 -23.04
N ASP A 433 15.07 18.79 -22.80
CA ASP A 433 14.26 19.55 -23.77
C ASP A 433 14.91 20.90 -24.15
N ARG A 434 15.45 21.63 -23.16
CA ARG A 434 16.13 22.92 -23.38
C ARG A 434 17.44 22.77 -24.16
N VAL A 435 18.22 21.73 -23.88
CA VAL A 435 19.46 21.46 -24.63
C VAL A 435 19.14 21.13 -26.09
N ILE A 436 18.00 20.50 -26.35
CA ILE A 436 17.56 20.13 -27.69
C ILE A 436 17.04 21.35 -28.46
N ASP A 437 16.29 22.26 -27.83
CA ASP A 437 15.87 23.52 -28.45
C ASP A 437 17.07 24.39 -28.83
N VAL A 438 18.10 24.46 -27.98
CA VAL A 438 19.34 25.19 -28.29
C VAL A 438 20.09 24.56 -29.47
N LYS A 439 20.15 23.22 -29.56
CA LYS A 439 20.76 22.53 -30.71
C LYS A 439 20.00 22.73 -32.02
N LYS A 440 18.66 22.84 -31.97
CA LYS A 440 17.83 23.16 -33.14
C LYS A 440 17.93 24.62 -33.60
N LEU A 441 18.26 25.54 -32.69
CA LEU A 441 18.48 26.95 -33.02
C LEU A 441 19.89 27.22 -33.58
N LEU A 442 20.84 26.30 -33.38
CA LEU A 442 22.23 26.40 -33.82
C LEU A 442 22.54 25.58 -35.09
N ALA A 443 21.56 24.85 -35.64
CA ALA A 443 21.63 24.08 -36.88
C ALA A 443 20.71 24.71 -37.93
#